data_AF-A0AB37R9Z5-F1
#
_entry.id   AF-A0AB37R9Z5-F1
#
_cell.length_a   1.000
_cell.length_b   1.000
_cell.length_c   1.000
_cell.angle_alpha   90.00
_cell.angle_beta   90.00
_cell.angle_gamma   90.00
#
_symmetry.space_group_name_H-M   'P 1'
#
loop_
_entity.id
_entity.type
_entity.pdbx_description
1 polymer ?
#
loop_
_entity_poly.entity_id
_entity_poly.type
_entity_poly.pdbx_seq_one_letter_code
_entity_poly.pdbx_strand_id
1 'polypeptide(L)'
;MTVLGRSKRGGEFALVETDKWKQLSGAKGSNPGGLFQAPNGVKWYVKTNPSANRLRNEVLASRLYRAAGIDVPDIELASRKGKPALISKLIVGNPKDLDTLAKNSQLKCGFAVDAWLANWDVIGLTGDNVIFNHRNKPVRIDLGGALVFRAQGEHKGSQFGTTPMELVTMLSREDNSSSRVFRNIERNDIREGIAAIEKIPDARIAALCAEHGPGNHSERIELGKRLISRKKWLVDMKQTLPYIHRQKNERGNVVTVKNPTSPSALDTWRDRYATAVFVPHSAVRGSMNNLPFRSFTPPNTMDGWRRFTTRAVNFTEPEFKRSQHLAPASGAIIFEPDGRVWITEPTNHPFGATHAFPKGKQEAGLNLRTNALKEVYEETGLLVKFHGFIGDYDRTTSRTRYYLAKRIDGTPSDMGFESQSVKLANITEAKRLLPNAVDIAILRDAERAYLKGPF
;
A
#
# COMPACT_ATOMS: atom_id res chain seq x y z
N MET A 1 -61.46 -5.86 22.84
CA MET A 1 -61.05 -6.98 21.98
C MET A 1 -60.50 -6.41 20.69
N THR A 2 -59.18 -6.43 20.50
CA THR A 2 -58.57 -6.36 19.17
C THR A 2 -57.30 -7.20 19.24
N VAL A 3 -57.42 -8.42 18.72
CA VAL A 3 -56.40 -9.46 18.75
C VAL A 3 -55.40 -9.17 17.64
N LEU A 4 -54.19 -8.70 17.99
CA LEU A 4 -53.06 -8.72 17.08
C LEU A 4 -52.51 -10.14 17.02
N GLY A 5 -52.66 -10.76 15.85
CA GLY A 5 -52.35 -12.15 15.59
C GLY A 5 -50.90 -12.52 15.95
N ARG A 6 -50.78 -13.52 16.83
CA ARG A 6 -49.55 -14.26 17.08
C ARG A 6 -49.19 -15.08 15.85
N SER A 7 -48.23 -14.61 15.06
CA SER A 7 -47.41 -15.50 14.23
C SER A 7 -46.26 -16.05 15.08
N LYS A 8 -46.47 -17.25 15.65
CA LYS A 8 -45.39 -18.06 16.22
C LYS A 8 -44.62 -18.71 15.07
N ARG A 9 -43.46 -18.16 14.70
CA ARG A 9 -42.29 -18.89 14.17
C ARG A 9 -41.12 -17.93 13.93
N GLY A 10 -40.17 -17.99 14.85
CA GLY A 10 -38.91 -17.24 14.84
C GLY A 10 -38.47 -17.06 16.28
N GLY A 11 -37.43 -17.77 16.72
CA GLY A 11 -36.93 -17.64 18.08
C GLY A 11 -36.49 -16.20 18.33
N GLU A 12 -37.30 -15.43 19.05
CA GLU A 12 -36.88 -14.15 19.63
C GLU A 12 -35.84 -14.48 20.69
N PHE A 13 -34.57 -14.31 20.35
CA PHE A 13 -33.52 -14.23 21.36
C PHE A 13 -33.92 -13.14 22.35
N ALA A 14 -34.00 -13.48 23.64
CA ALA A 14 -34.20 -12.50 24.70
C ALA A 14 -33.07 -11.48 24.62
N LEU A 15 -33.40 -10.25 24.23
CA LEU A 15 -32.44 -9.15 24.15
C LEU A 15 -31.90 -8.86 25.54
N VAL A 16 -30.58 -8.76 25.67
CA VAL A 16 -29.93 -8.39 26.94
C VAL A 16 -30.39 -6.99 27.34
N GLU A 17 -31.05 -6.85 28.49
CA GLU A 17 -31.47 -5.56 29.02
C GLU A 17 -30.34 -4.93 29.86
N THR A 18 -29.94 -3.70 29.52
CA THR A 18 -28.76 -3.03 30.11
C THR A 18 -29.11 -1.92 31.10
N ASP A 19 -30.39 -1.74 31.43
CA ASP A 19 -30.87 -0.62 32.24
C ASP A 19 -30.37 -0.66 33.69
N LYS A 20 -30.18 -1.86 34.22
CA LYS A 20 -29.64 -2.08 35.57
C LYS A 20 -28.11 -2.07 35.63
N TRP A 21 -27.42 -1.88 34.50
CA TRP A 21 -25.96 -1.90 34.46
C TRP A 21 -25.37 -0.60 35.00
N LYS A 22 -24.32 -0.71 35.82
CA LYS A 22 -23.65 0.45 36.41
C LYS A 22 -22.86 1.19 35.33
N GLN A 23 -23.17 2.46 35.10
CA GLN A 23 -22.38 3.30 34.20
C GLN A 23 -21.04 3.63 34.84
N LEU A 24 -19.95 3.36 34.11
CA LEU A 24 -18.59 3.67 34.51
C LEU A 24 -18.06 4.93 33.81
N SER A 25 -18.47 5.18 32.57
CA SER A 25 -18.12 6.42 31.84
C SER A 25 -19.15 6.76 30.76
N GLY A 26 -19.08 7.99 30.24
CA GLY A 26 -19.82 8.43 29.04
C GLY A 26 -19.26 7.84 27.74
N ALA A 27 -19.83 8.28 26.61
CA ALA A 27 -19.43 7.88 25.27
C ALA A 27 -17.98 8.29 24.97
N LYS A 28 -17.24 7.41 24.29
CA LYS A 28 -15.86 7.64 23.83
C LYS A 28 -15.77 7.86 22.31
N GLY A 29 -16.90 7.89 21.60
CA GLY A 29 -16.97 8.08 20.15
C GLY A 29 -18.27 8.76 19.73
N SER A 30 -18.55 8.81 18.42
CA SER A 30 -19.66 9.59 17.86
C SER A 30 -21.06 9.03 18.14
N ASN A 31 -21.16 7.77 18.56
CA ASN A 31 -22.43 7.15 18.91
C ASN A 31 -22.75 7.37 20.40
N PRO A 32 -23.98 7.78 20.77
CA PRO A 32 -24.40 7.87 22.15
C PRO A 32 -24.22 6.54 22.88
N GLY A 33 -23.86 6.59 24.17
CA GLY A 33 -23.58 5.39 24.94
C GLY A 33 -22.54 5.62 26.04
N GLY A 34 -21.79 4.56 26.35
CA GLY A 34 -20.71 4.63 27.33
C GLY A 34 -20.20 3.27 27.77
N LEU A 35 -19.32 3.28 28.77
CA LEU A 35 -18.81 2.06 29.40
C LEU A 35 -19.70 1.69 30.59
N PHE A 36 -20.11 0.42 30.65
CA PHE A 36 -20.99 -0.12 31.67
C PHE A 36 -20.42 -1.40 32.27
N GLN A 37 -20.85 -1.70 33.50
CA GLN A 37 -20.58 -2.97 34.17
C GLN A 37 -21.89 -3.73 34.36
N ALA A 38 -21.93 -4.95 33.82
CA ALA A 38 -23.03 -5.88 34.01
C ALA A 38 -23.03 -6.44 35.46
N PRO A 39 -24.16 -6.99 35.96
CA PRO A 39 -24.25 -7.52 37.33
C PRO A 39 -23.22 -8.61 37.66
N ASN A 40 -22.78 -9.36 36.66
CA ASN A 40 -21.71 -10.37 36.79
C ASN A 40 -20.29 -9.77 36.83
N GLY A 41 -20.15 -8.44 36.91
CA GLY A 41 -18.88 -7.74 36.98
C GLY A 41 -18.19 -7.48 35.64
N VAL A 42 -18.68 -8.07 34.54
CA VAL A 42 -18.07 -7.90 33.20
C VAL A 42 -18.33 -6.50 32.66
N LYS A 43 -17.29 -5.89 32.08
CA LYS A 43 -17.37 -4.55 31.47
C LYS A 43 -17.71 -4.63 29.98
N TRP A 44 -18.63 -3.78 29.56
CA TRP A 44 -19.16 -3.71 28.21
C TRP A 44 -19.28 -2.26 27.77
N TYR A 45 -18.92 -1.98 26.52
CA TYR A 45 -19.27 -0.73 25.87
C TYR A 45 -20.68 -0.86 25.29
N VAL A 46 -21.60 0.02 25.69
CA VAL A 46 -22.98 0.04 25.23
C VAL A 46 -23.16 1.19 24.25
N LYS A 47 -23.49 0.89 22.99
CA LYS A 47 -23.84 1.85 21.94
C LYS A 47 -25.36 1.90 21.80
N THR A 48 -25.96 3.07 22.01
CA THR A 48 -27.38 3.33 21.75
C THR A 48 -27.49 4.09 20.43
N ASN A 49 -27.51 3.36 19.32
CA ASN A 49 -27.72 3.92 17.98
C ASN A 49 -29.22 3.90 17.65
N PRO A 50 -29.80 4.96 17.07
CA PRO A 50 -31.21 4.95 16.69
C PRO A 50 -31.56 3.93 15.57
N SER A 51 -30.59 3.49 14.76
CA SER A 51 -30.85 2.59 13.63
C SER A 51 -30.58 1.13 13.95
N ALA A 52 -31.64 0.32 14.03
CA ALA A 52 -31.55 -1.13 14.17
C ALA A 52 -30.70 -1.79 13.08
N ASN A 53 -30.74 -1.26 11.84
CA ASN A 53 -29.93 -1.77 10.74
C ASN A 53 -28.42 -1.54 10.98
N ARG A 54 -28.02 -0.40 11.52
CA ARG A 54 -26.60 -0.14 11.85
C ARG A 54 -26.09 -1.11 12.93
N LEU A 55 -26.91 -1.40 13.94
CA LEU A 55 -26.55 -2.36 14.99
C LEU A 55 -26.43 -3.79 14.43
N ARG A 56 -27.39 -4.22 13.62
CA ARG A 56 -27.36 -5.53 12.94
C ARG A 56 -26.14 -5.67 12.03
N ASN A 57 -25.79 -4.62 11.29
CA ASN A 57 -24.59 -4.58 10.47
C ASN A 57 -23.31 -4.82 11.28
N GLU A 58 -23.17 -4.17 12.43
CA GLU A 58 -21.99 -4.33 13.30
C GLU A 58 -21.91 -5.74 13.91
N VAL A 59 -23.06 -6.33 14.29
CA VAL A 59 -23.13 -7.74 14.73
C VAL A 59 -22.71 -8.68 13.62
N LEU A 60 -23.28 -8.54 12.42
CA LEU A 60 -22.95 -9.38 11.27
C LEU A 60 -21.46 -9.28 10.92
N ALA A 61 -20.91 -8.07 10.87
CA ALA A 61 -19.47 -7.85 10.64
C ALA A 61 -18.63 -8.60 11.69
N SER A 62 -18.98 -8.49 12.97
CA SER A 62 -18.32 -9.21 14.06
C SER A 62 -18.35 -10.73 13.89
N ARG A 63 -19.48 -11.30 13.44
CA ARG A 63 -19.60 -12.75 13.19
C ARG A 63 -18.79 -13.20 11.99
N LEU A 64 -18.75 -12.42 10.91
CA LEU A 64 -17.97 -12.73 9.70
C LEU A 64 -16.46 -12.62 9.96
N TYR A 65 -16.00 -11.60 10.69
CA TYR A 65 -14.60 -11.50 11.11
C TYR A 65 -14.17 -12.71 11.94
N ARG A 66 -14.96 -13.11 12.95
CA ARG A 66 -14.68 -14.33 13.72
C ARG A 66 -14.65 -15.59 12.85
N ALA A 67 -15.58 -15.72 11.91
CA ALA A 67 -15.61 -16.85 11.00
C ALA A 67 -14.33 -16.93 10.15
N ALA A 68 -13.73 -15.79 9.82
CA ALA A 68 -12.43 -15.68 9.17
C ALA A 68 -11.23 -15.78 10.15
N GLY A 69 -11.45 -16.10 11.42
CA GLY A 69 -10.37 -16.22 12.42
C GLY A 69 -9.76 -14.89 12.85
N ILE A 70 -10.44 -13.75 12.61
CA ILE A 70 -9.99 -12.43 13.03
C ILE A 70 -10.56 -12.07 14.41
N ASP A 71 -9.66 -11.69 15.32
CA ASP A 71 -10.02 -11.28 16.68
C ASP A 71 -10.83 -9.97 16.66
N VAL A 72 -12.04 -10.04 17.22
CA VAL A 72 -12.98 -8.92 17.42
C VAL A 72 -13.70 -9.09 18.77
N PRO A 73 -14.23 -8.03 19.40
CA PRO A 73 -14.95 -8.14 20.68
C PRO A 73 -16.27 -8.88 20.54
N ASP A 74 -16.71 -9.53 21.62
CA ASP A 74 -18.06 -10.13 21.75
C ASP A 74 -19.09 -9.03 21.62
N ILE A 75 -19.84 -9.08 20.51
CA ILE A 75 -20.82 -8.08 20.13
C ILE A 75 -22.19 -8.73 20.05
N GLU A 76 -23.18 -8.14 20.71
CA GLU A 76 -24.55 -8.62 20.76
C GLU A 76 -25.56 -7.47 20.70
N LEU A 77 -26.77 -7.77 20.24
CA LEU A 77 -27.90 -6.84 20.34
C LEU A 77 -28.42 -6.84 21.78
N ALA A 78 -28.84 -5.67 22.22
CA ALA A 78 -29.34 -5.42 23.57
C ALA A 78 -30.49 -4.40 23.53
N SER A 79 -31.08 -4.17 24.69
CA SER A 79 -32.04 -3.09 24.93
C SER A 79 -31.51 -2.17 26.05
N ARG A 80 -31.75 -0.87 25.89
CA ARG A 80 -31.53 0.14 26.91
C ARG A 80 -32.64 1.16 26.87
N LYS A 81 -33.37 1.33 27.97
CA LYS A 81 -34.53 2.21 28.15
C LYS A 81 -35.57 1.96 27.07
N GLY A 82 -35.86 0.68 26.81
CA GLY A 82 -36.78 0.24 25.76
C GLY A 82 -36.33 0.51 24.32
N LYS A 83 -35.11 0.98 24.09
CA LYS A 83 -34.55 1.24 22.74
C LYS A 83 -33.50 0.19 22.36
N PRO A 84 -33.39 -0.17 21.08
CA PRO A 84 -32.30 -1.03 20.60
C PRO A 84 -30.93 -0.47 20.94
N ALA A 85 -30.06 -1.35 21.42
CA ALA A 85 -28.68 -1.06 21.77
C ALA A 85 -27.77 -2.19 21.27
N LEU A 86 -26.47 -1.92 21.29
CA LEU A 86 -25.42 -2.90 20.99
C LEU A 86 -24.45 -2.92 22.16
N ILE A 87 -24.14 -4.11 22.64
CA ILE A 87 -23.11 -4.31 23.66
C ILE A 87 -21.88 -4.90 23.01
N SER A 88 -20.71 -4.35 23.34
CA SER A 88 -19.41 -4.83 22.88
C SER A 88 -18.52 -5.06 24.10
N LYS A 89 -18.09 -6.30 24.31
CA LYS A 89 -17.29 -6.68 25.48
C LYS A 89 -15.99 -5.90 25.49
N LEU A 90 -15.66 -5.32 26.63
CA LEU A 90 -14.45 -4.51 26.74
C LEU A 90 -13.21 -5.39 26.55
N ILE A 91 -12.37 -5.03 25.58
CA ILE A 91 -11.05 -5.63 25.40
C ILE A 91 -10.06 -4.88 26.27
N VAL A 92 -9.37 -5.59 27.16
CA VAL A 92 -8.27 -5.03 27.94
C VAL A 92 -7.03 -4.98 27.05
N GLY A 93 -6.59 -3.76 26.76
CA GLY A 93 -5.49 -3.49 25.85
C GLY A 93 -5.38 -2.01 25.54
N ASN A 94 -4.42 -1.65 24.70
CA ASN A 94 -4.20 -0.27 24.27
C ASN A 94 -4.14 -0.18 22.74
N PRO A 95 -4.61 0.94 22.15
CA PRO A 95 -4.31 1.25 20.76
C PRO A 95 -2.81 1.49 20.57
N LYS A 96 -2.36 1.45 19.32
CA LYS A 96 -0.97 1.74 18.94
C LYS A 96 -0.94 2.77 17.83
N ASP A 97 0.18 3.49 17.73
CA ASP A 97 0.43 4.41 16.63
C ASP A 97 0.50 3.69 15.28
N LEU A 98 0.26 4.45 14.21
CA LEU A 98 0.19 3.92 12.84
C LEU A 98 1.49 3.25 12.37
N ASP A 99 2.66 3.69 12.84
CA ASP A 99 3.94 3.12 12.42
C ASP A 99 4.19 1.76 13.09
N THR A 100 3.73 1.59 14.33
CA THR A 100 3.72 0.29 14.99
C THR A 100 2.71 -0.66 14.36
N LEU A 101 1.52 -0.17 13.98
CA LEU A 101 0.53 -0.97 13.25
C LEU A 101 1.07 -1.47 11.90
N ALA A 102 1.76 -0.61 11.15
CA ALA A 102 2.30 -0.93 9.83
C ALA A 102 3.36 -2.07 9.84
N LYS A 103 3.92 -2.38 11.01
CA LYS A 103 4.93 -3.45 11.21
C LYS A 103 4.31 -4.77 11.65
N ASN A 104 3.01 -4.84 11.97
CA ASN A 104 2.40 -6.03 12.54
C ASN A 104 1.89 -7.00 11.47
N SER A 105 2.53 -8.16 11.32
CA SER A 105 2.14 -9.17 10.33
C SER A 105 0.72 -9.71 10.56
N GLN A 106 0.32 -10.01 11.80
CA GLN A 106 -1.02 -10.55 12.07
C GLN A 106 -2.15 -9.60 11.63
N LEU A 107 -1.94 -8.28 11.77
CA LEU A 107 -2.87 -7.27 11.28
C LEU A 107 -2.96 -7.31 9.74
N LYS A 108 -1.81 -7.36 9.06
CA LYS A 108 -1.71 -7.45 7.58
C LYS A 108 -2.36 -8.72 7.03
N CYS A 109 -2.19 -9.87 7.69
CA CYS A 109 -2.83 -11.12 7.25
C CYS A 109 -4.36 -11.05 7.30
N GLY A 110 -4.94 -10.12 8.06
CA GLY A 110 -6.39 -9.86 8.04
C GLY A 110 -6.87 -8.88 6.97
N PHE A 111 -5.97 -8.25 6.20
CA PHE A 111 -6.32 -7.22 5.21
C PHE A 111 -7.32 -7.71 4.16
N ALA A 112 -7.14 -8.93 3.64
CA ALA A 112 -8.08 -9.45 2.65
C ALA A 112 -9.49 -9.66 3.23
N VAL A 113 -9.61 -9.93 4.54
CA VAL A 113 -10.89 -9.98 5.26
C VAL A 113 -11.50 -8.59 5.37
N ASP A 114 -10.69 -7.57 5.65
CA ASP A 114 -11.14 -6.17 5.65
C ASP A 114 -11.64 -5.74 4.27
N ALA A 115 -10.93 -6.12 3.22
CA ALA A 115 -11.33 -5.90 1.85
C ALA A 115 -12.62 -6.67 1.52
N TRP A 116 -12.73 -7.95 1.87
CA TRP A 116 -13.93 -8.76 1.68
C TRP A 116 -15.17 -8.12 2.33
N LEU A 117 -15.01 -7.53 3.51
CA LEU A 117 -16.08 -6.86 4.26
C LEU A 117 -16.19 -5.36 3.97
N ALA A 118 -15.46 -4.84 2.98
CA ALA A 118 -15.47 -3.43 2.57
C ALA A 118 -15.21 -2.45 3.73
N ASN A 119 -14.29 -2.77 4.64
CA ASN A 119 -14.03 -1.98 5.83
C ASN A 119 -12.83 -1.03 5.66
N TRP A 120 -13.03 0.08 4.93
CA TRP A 120 -12.00 1.11 4.77
C TRP A 120 -11.56 1.76 6.10
N ASP A 121 -12.42 1.69 7.13
CA ASP A 121 -12.22 2.33 8.44
C ASP A 121 -11.63 1.37 9.49
N VAL A 122 -11.11 0.21 9.08
CA VAL A 122 -10.59 -0.81 10.01
C VAL A 122 -9.51 -0.29 10.96
N ILE A 123 -8.70 0.69 10.52
CA ILE A 123 -7.65 1.29 11.35
C ILE A 123 -8.18 2.45 12.20
N GLY A 124 -9.28 3.10 11.80
CA GLY A 124 -9.72 4.37 12.36
C GLY A 124 -8.81 5.52 11.97
N LEU A 125 -9.06 6.71 12.54
CA LEU A 125 -8.33 7.92 12.17
C LEU A 125 -6.87 7.88 12.64
N THR A 126 -6.62 7.35 13.84
CA THR A 126 -5.29 7.39 14.49
C THR A 126 -4.76 6.02 14.89
N GLY A 127 -5.43 4.93 14.47
CA GLY A 127 -5.17 3.58 14.97
C GLY A 127 -6.12 3.17 16.10
N ASP A 128 -7.13 3.98 16.39
CA ASP A 128 -8.10 3.83 17.47
C ASP A 128 -9.09 2.68 17.26
N ASN A 129 -9.24 2.17 16.02
CA ASN A 129 -10.08 1.00 15.74
C ASN A 129 -9.33 -0.35 15.89
N VAL A 130 -8.09 -0.34 16.37
CA VAL A 130 -7.32 -1.57 16.65
C VAL A 130 -6.74 -1.52 18.07
N ILE A 131 -7.12 -2.49 18.90
CA ILE A 131 -6.57 -2.66 20.25
C ILE A 131 -5.61 -3.84 20.29
N PHE A 132 -4.46 -3.67 20.93
CA PHE A 132 -3.57 -4.79 21.24
C PHE A 132 -3.89 -5.34 22.61
N ASN A 133 -4.33 -6.60 22.66
CA ASN A 133 -4.63 -7.27 23.92
C ASN A 133 -3.33 -7.60 24.71
N HIS A 134 -3.49 -8.15 25.92
CA HIS A 134 -2.37 -8.56 26.78
C HIS A 134 -1.39 -9.58 26.14
N ARG A 135 -1.79 -10.28 25.08
CA ARG A 135 -0.92 -11.19 24.29
C ARG A 135 -0.30 -10.51 23.09
N ASN A 136 -0.40 -9.19 23.00
CA ASN A 136 0.07 -8.38 21.88
C ASN A 136 -0.56 -8.76 20.53
N LYS A 137 -1.77 -9.34 20.55
CA LYS A 137 -2.54 -9.63 19.33
C LYS A 137 -3.44 -8.44 18.97
N PRO A 138 -3.49 -8.04 17.69
CA PRO A 138 -4.41 -7.00 17.23
C PRO A 138 -5.85 -7.51 17.25
N VAL A 139 -6.74 -6.74 17.87
CA VAL A 139 -8.18 -6.95 17.91
C VAL A 139 -8.83 -5.78 17.20
N ARG A 140 -9.58 -6.06 16.13
CA ARG A 140 -10.35 -5.02 15.42
C ARG A 140 -11.57 -4.66 16.26
N ILE A 141 -11.74 -3.38 16.54
CA ILE A 141 -12.91 -2.84 17.24
C ILE A 141 -13.63 -1.85 16.32
N ASP A 142 -14.81 -1.41 16.76
CA ASP A 142 -15.69 -0.50 16.00
C ASP A 142 -15.94 -0.93 14.55
N LEU A 143 -16.75 -1.99 14.37
CA LEU A 143 -16.96 -2.62 13.07
C LEU A 143 -18.10 -1.95 12.27
N GLY A 144 -18.56 -0.78 12.71
CA GLY A 144 -19.70 -0.09 12.12
C GLY A 144 -19.47 0.35 10.66
N GLY A 145 -18.21 0.59 10.29
CA GLY A 145 -17.78 0.93 8.93
C GLY A 145 -17.65 -0.24 7.96
N ALA A 146 -17.92 -1.49 8.38
CA ALA A 146 -17.93 -2.66 7.51
C ALA A 146 -19.27 -2.85 6.79
N LEU A 147 -19.28 -3.70 5.77
CA LEU A 147 -20.47 -4.13 5.00
C LEU A 147 -21.21 -2.96 4.34
N VAL A 148 -22.49 -2.71 4.64
CA VAL A 148 -23.33 -1.79 3.85
C VAL A 148 -23.20 -0.32 4.25
N PHE A 149 -22.63 -0.02 5.42
CA PHE A 149 -22.51 1.34 5.97
C PHE A 149 -21.06 1.83 6.02
N ARG A 150 -20.87 3.13 5.91
CA ARG A 150 -19.62 3.86 6.17
C ARG A 150 -19.49 4.17 7.66
N ALA A 151 -18.29 4.58 8.10
CA ALA A 151 -18.02 4.93 9.50
C ALA A 151 -19.04 5.94 10.10
N GLN A 152 -19.41 6.95 9.31
CA GLN A 152 -20.39 7.97 9.71
C GLN A 152 -21.86 7.53 9.60
N GLY A 153 -22.13 6.32 9.09
CA GLY A 153 -23.47 5.74 9.02
C GLY A 153 -24.14 5.81 7.64
N GLU A 154 -23.54 6.50 6.67
CA GLU A 154 -24.05 6.56 5.29
C GLU A 154 -23.97 5.20 4.58
N HIS A 155 -24.91 4.93 3.68
CA HIS A 155 -24.85 3.73 2.84
C HIS A 155 -23.72 3.83 1.82
N LYS A 156 -22.99 2.73 1.60
CA LYS A 156 -21.94 2.64 0.57
C LYS A 156 -22.47 2.58 -0.86
N GLY A 157 -23.71 2.13 -1.05
CA GLY A 157 -24.31 1.96 -2.37
C GLY A 157 -23.43 1.12 -3.30
N SER A 158 -23.16 1.64 -4.49
CA SER A 158 -22.36 0.98 -5.53
C SER A 158 -20.89 0.75 -5.15
N GLN A 159 -20.38 1.42 -4.11
CA GLN A 159 -19.02 1.19 -3.62
C GLN A 159 -18.85 -0.21 -3.01
N PHE A 160 -19.94 -0.82 -2.50
CA PHE A 160 -19.93 -2.18 -1.98
C PHE A 160 -20.51 -3.17 -2.99
N GLY A 161 -19.74 -3.46 -4.04
CA GLY A 161 -20.10 -4.37 -5.13
C GLY A 161 -19.76 -5.84 -4.88
N THR A 162 -19.95 -6.69 -5.90
CA THR A 162 -19.56 -8.11 -5.89
C THR A 162 -18.06 -8.33 -6.08
N THR A 163 -17.35 -7.33 -6.61
CA THR A 163 -15.89 -7.33 -6.74
C THR A 163 -15.27 -6.53 -5.59
N PRO A 164 -14.39 -7.13 -4.77
CA PRO A 164 -13.71 -6.44 -3.66
C PRO A 164 -12.57 -5.53 -4.15
N MET A 165 -12.94 -4.40 -4.75
CA MET A 165 -12.01 -3.35 -5.18
C MET A 165 -11.23 -2.72 -4.01
N GLU A 166 -11.60 -3.02 -2.78
CA GLU A 166 -10.91 -2.65 -1.55
C GLU A 166 -9.48 -3.19 -1.45
N LEU A 167 -9.16 -4.30 -2.15
CA LEU A 167 -7.77 -4.74 -2.30
C LEU A 167 -6.86 -3.65 -2.89
N VAL A 168 -7.41 -2.74 -3.69
CA VAL A 168 -6.69 -1.61 -4.31
C VAL A 168 -7.06 -0.30 -3.63
N THR A 169 -8.36 -0.03 -3.42
CA THR A 169 -8.82 1.28 -2.94
C THR A 169 -8.49 1.55 -1.47
N MET A 170 -8.27 0.51 -0.64
CA MET A 170 -7.75 0.72 0.71
C MET A 170 -6.27 1.12 0.72
N LEU A 171 -5.55 0.90 -0.38
CA LEU A 171 -4.13 1.20 -0.52
C LEU A 171 -3.87 2.52 -1.27
N SER A 172 -4.87 3.15 -1.89
CA SER A 172 -4.66 4.21 -2.89
C SER A 172 -4.57 5.64 -2.35
N ARG A 173 -4.83 5.89 -1.07
CA ARG A 173 -4.94 7.26 -0.50
C ARG A 173 -3.99 7.48 0.67
N GLU A 174 -2.96 8.31 0.50
CA GLU A 174 -1.95 8.54 1.56
C GLU A 174 -2.51 9.17 2.84
N ASP A 175 -3.61 9.92 2.73
CA ASP A 175 -4.31 10.55 3.85
C ASP A 175 -5.17 9.56 4.67
N ASN A 176 -5.37 8.33 4.17
CA ASN A 176 -6.10 7.30 4.89
C ASN A 176 -5.14 6.44 5.73
N SER A 177 -5.41 6.38 7.04
CA SER A 177 -4.68 5.54 8.01
C SER A 177 -4.61 4.07 7.61
N SER A 178 -5.66 3.52 7.00
CA SER A 178 -5.63 2.15 6.42
C SER A 178 -4.58 2.02 5.33
N SER A 179 -4.46 2.99 4.43
CA SER A 179 -3.41 2.98 3.40
C SER A 179 -2.02 3.08 4.01
N ARG A 180 -1.84 3.93 5.03
CA ARG A 180 -0.54 4.06 5.73
C ARG A 180 -0.13 2.76 6.43
N VAL A 181 -1.06 2.08 7.09
CA VAL A 181 -0.79 0.82 7.80
C VAL A 181 -0.51 -0.31 6.82
N PHE A 182 -1.30 -0.43 5.75
CA PHE A 182 -1.17 -1.51 4.77
C PHE A 182 -0.24 -1.19 3.59
N ARG A 183 0.48 -0.06 3.60
CA ARG A 183 1.35 0.36 2.48
C ARG A 183 2.41 -0.66 2.08
N ASN A 184 2.90 -1.44 3.06
CA ASN A 184 3.92 -2.47 2.87
C ASN A 184 3.32 -3.87 2.96
N ILE A 185 2.08 -4.05 2.48
CA ILE A 185 1.44 -5.36 2.43
C ILE A 185 2.10 -6.21 1.34
N GLU A 186 2.35 -7.48 1.66
CA GLU A 186 2.90 -8.43 0.72
C GLU A 186 1.83 -9.39 0.19
N ARG A 187 2.10 -10.02 -0.95
CA ARG A 187 1.15 -10.98 -1.55
C ARG A 187 0.82 -12.13 -0.60
N ASN A 188 1.78 -12.56 0.21
CA ASN A 188 1.56 -13.63 1.17
C ASN A 188 0.62 -13.20 2.30
N ASP A 189 0.72 -11.96 2.79
CA ASP A 189 -0.25 -11.40 3.74
C ASP A 189 -1.68 -11.45 3.17
N ILE A 190 -1.85 -11.03 1.90
CA ILE A 190 -3.14 -11.06 1.21
C ILE A 190 -3.64 -12.50 1.04
N ARG A 191 -2.76 -13.43 0.63
CA ARG A 191 -3.10 -14.85 0.44
C ARG A 191 -3.53 -15.53 1.72
N GLU A 192 -2.91 -15.21 2.86
CA GLU A 192 -3.31 -15.74 4.16
C GLU A 192 -4.73 -15.30 4.51
N GLY A 193 -5.05 -14.01 4.32
CA GLY A 193 -6.41 -13.51 4.51
C GLY A 193 -7.42 -14.16 3.57
N ILE A 194 -7.07 -14.35 2.29
CA ILE A 194 -7.93 -15.07 1.33
C ILE A 194 -8.13 -16.52 1.76
N ALA A 195 -7.08 -17.21 2.21
CA ALA A 195 -7.17 -18.58 2.72
C ALA A 195 -8.07 -18.67 3.95
N ALA A 196 -8.11 -17.63 4.79
CA ALA A 196 -9.03 -17.58 5.92
C ALA A 196 -10.50 -17.43 5.48
N ILE A 197 -10.77 -16.62 4.45
CA ILE A 197 -12.12 -16.48 3.86
C ILE A 197 -12.54 -17.77 3.16
N GLU A 198 -11.63 -18.41 2.43
CA GLU A 198 -11.84 -19.65 1.68
C GLU A 198 -12.38 -20.78 2.58
N LYS A 199 -11.86 -20.89 3.81
CA LYS A 199 -12.26 -21.87 4.82
C LYS A 199 -13.70 -21.71 5.32
N ILE A 200 -14.34 -20.55 5.13
CA ILE A 200 -15.71 -20.31 5.59
C ILE A 200 -16.69 -20.93 4.59
N PRO A 201 -17.50 -21.93 4.94
CA PRO A 201 -18.47 -22.49 3.99
C PRO A 201 -19.46 -21.42 3.49
N ASP A 202 -19.83 -21.46 2.21
CA ASP A 202 -20.77 -20.50 1.63
C ASP A 202 -22.12 -20.52 2.36
N ALA A 203 -22.58 -21.71 2.77
CA ALA A 203 -23.78 -21.88 3.60
C ALA A 203 -23.66 -21.17 4.96
N ARG A 204 -22.46 -21.11 5.56
CA ARG A 204 -22.23 -20.38 6.80
C ARG A 204 -22.32 -18.87 6.59
N ILE A 205 -21.79 -18.35 5.49
CA ILE A 205 -21.91 -16.92 5.14
C ILE A 205 -23.39 -16.56 4.95
N ALA A 206 -24.13 -17.35 4.17
CA ALA A 206 -25.55 -17.13 3.92
C ALA A 206 -26.38 -17.16 5.23
N ALA A 207 -26.13 -18.14 6.10
CA ALA A 207 -26.81 -18.25 7.39
C ALA A 207 -26.55 -17.03 8.29
N LEU A 208 -25.28 -16.60 8.41
CA LEU A 208 -24.93 -15.41 9.20
C LEU A 208 -25.64 -14.16 8.67
N CYS A 209 -25.69 -13.97 7.35
CA CYS A 209 -26.40 -12.84 6.75
C CYS A 209 -27.90 -12.89 7.02
N ALA A 210 -28.55 -14.05 6.85
CA ALA A 210 -29.98 -14.22 7.09
C ALA A 210 -30.36 -13.93 8.55
N GLU A 211 -29.55 -14.42 9.50
CA GLU A 211 -29.79 -14.27 10.93
C GLU A 211 -29.51 -12.85 11.42
N HIS A 212 -28.35 -12.30 11.09
CA HIS A 212 -27.84 -11.07 11.72
C HIS A 212 -27.83 -9.84 10.82
N GLY A 213 -28.04 -9.99 9.51
CA GLY A 213 -27.89 -8.88 8.56
C GLY A 213 -28.88 -7.72 8.77
N PRO A 214 -28.53 -6.52 8.28
CA PRO A 214 -29.44 -5.38 8.23
C PRO A 214 -30.55 -5.61 7.18
N GLY A 215 -31.62 -4.82 7.27
CA GLY A 215 -32.70 -4.85 6.30
C GLY A 215 -33.68 -6.01 6.49
N ASN A 216 -34.56 -6.18 5.50
CA ASN A 216 -35.55 -7.25 5.44
C ASN A 216 -34.93 -8.59 4.99
N HIS A 217 -35.73 -9.67 4.98
CA HIS A 217 -35.24 -11.00 4.64
C HIS A 217 -34.60 -11.07 3.24
N SER A 218 -35.21 -10.47 2.23
CA SER A 218 -34.68 -10.46 0.85
C SER A 218 -33.32 -9.75 0.76
N GLU A 219 -33.20 -8.58 1.38
CA GLU A 219 -31.94 -7.82 1.41
C GLU A 219 -30.80 -8.60 2.08
N ARG A 220 -31.11 -9.40 3.12
CA ARG A 220 -30.12 -10.25 3.80
C ARG A 220 -29.67 -11.42 2.93
N ILE A 221 -30.57 -12.02 2.16
CA ILE A 221 -30.21 -13.08 1.21
C ILE A 221 -29.30 -12.50 0.11
N GLU A 222 -29.63 -11.33 -0.43
CA GLU A 222 -28.79 -10.64 -1.41
C GLU A 222 -27.42 -10.24 -0.86
N LEU A 223 -27.35 -9.80 0.40
CA LEU A 223 -26.08 -9.56 1.09
C LEU A 223 -25.24 -10.83 1.19
N GLY A 224 -25.85 -11.97 1.52
CA GLY A 224 -25.20 -13.28 1.52
C GLY A 224 -24.62 -13.64 0.15
N LYS A 225 -25.42 -13.54 -0.91
CA LYS A 225 -24.98 -13.78 -2.30
C LYS A 225 -23.81 -12.86 -2.67
N ARG A 226 -23.87 -11.58 -2.33
CA ARG A 226 -22.79 -10.62 -2.60
C ARG A 226 -21.49 -11.02 -1.92
N LEU A 227 -21.53 -11.37 -0.63
CA LEU A 227 -20.33 -11.77 0.10
C LEU A 227 -19.74 -13.09 -0.43
N ILE A 228 -20.58 -14.03 -0.86
CA ILE A 228 -20.14 -15.26 -1.53
C ILE A 228 -19.46 -14.93 -2.87
N SER A 229 -20.04 -14.06 -3.69
CA SER A 229 -19.41 -13.62 -4.95
C SER A 229 -18.07 -12.92 -4.72
N ARG A 230 -17.98 -12.06 -3.70
CA ARG A 230 -16.72 -11.42 -3.30
C ARG A 230 -15.67 -12.45 -2.86
N LYS A 231 -16.07 -13.46 -2.08
CA LYS A 231 -15.21 -14.58 -1.69
C LYS A 231 -14.69 -15.33 -2.91
N LYS A 232 -15.57 -15.75 -3.83
CA LYS A 232 -15.18 -16.49 -5.04
C LYS A 232 -14.15 -15.72 -5.86
N TRP A 233 -14.42 -14.44 -6.10
CA TRP A 233 -13.48 -13.57 -6.82
C TRP A 233 -12.11 -13.48 -6.15
N LEU A 234 -12.06 -13.35 -4.81
CA LEU A 234 -10.79 -13.36 -4.07
C LEU A 234 -10.04 -14.69 -4.21
N VAL A 235 -10.74 -15.81 -4.09
CA VAL A 235 -10.16 -17.16 -4.23
C VAL A 235 -9.61 -17.37 -5.64
N ASP A 236 -10.37 -16.98 -6.67
CA ASP A 236 -9.95 -17.11 -8.07
C ASP A 236 -8.67 -16.29 -8.35
N MET A 237 -8.56 -15.09 -7.77
CA MET A 237 -7.37 -14.26 -7.92
C MET A 237 -6.18 -14.68 -7.06
N LYS A 238 -6.34 -15.54 -6.05
CA LYS A 238 -5.31 -15.86 -5.04
C LYS A 238 -3.95 -16.24 -5.65
N GLN A 239 -3.98 -16.96 -6.77
CA GLN A 239 -2.76 -17.39 -7.49
C GLN A 239 -2.21 -16.31 -8.42
N THR A 240 -3.08 -15.51 -9.01
CA THR A 240 -2.75 -14.47 -10.00
C THR A 240 -2.63 -13.07 -9.38
N LEU A 241 -2.67 -12.94 -8.05
CA LEU A 241 -2.51 -11.68 -7.34
C LEU A 241 -1.29 -10.93 -7.90
N PRO A 242 -1.45 -9.68 -8.35
CA PRO A 242 -0.33 -8.94 -8.91
C PRO A 242 0.73 -8.70 -7.84
N TYR A 243 1.99 -8.57 -8.26
CA TYR A 243 2.99 -7.98 -7.38
C TYR A 243 2.68 -6.50 -7.25
N ILE A 244 2.76 -5.98 -6.03
CA ILE A 244 2.50 -4.58 -5.73
C ILE A 244 3.85 -3.91 -5.60
N HIS A 245 4.11 -2.87 -6.38
CA HIS A 245 5.30 -2.05 -6.22
C HIS A 245 5.26 -1.33 -4.86
N ARG A 246 6.40 -1.21 -4.17
CA ARG A 246 6.45 -0.54 -2.86
C ARG A 246 6.13 0.96 -2.94
N GLN A 247 6.61 1.60 -3.99
CA GLN A 247 6.28 2.99 -4.29
C GLN A 247 4.98 3.08 -5.07
N LYS A 248 4.17 4.08 -4.71
CA LYS A 248 2.99 4.50 -5.46
C LYS A 248 3.40 5.38 -6.63
N ASN A 249 2.50 5.55 -7.59
CA ASN A 249 2.69 6.57 -8.61
C ASN A 249 2.49 7.97 -8.03
N GLU A 250 2.77 8.99 -8.85
CA GLU A 250 2.62 10.41 -8.50
C GLU A 250 1.21 10.80 -8.01
N ARG A 251 0.19 10.01 -8.37
CA ARG A 251 -1.22 10.21 -7.95
C ARG A 251 -1.56 9.45 -6.66
N GLY A 252 -0.57 8.85 -6.00
CA GLY A 252 -0.75 8.01 -4.81
C GLY A 252 -1.36 6.63 -5.11
N ASN A 253 -1.52 6.25 -6.38
CA ASN A 253 -2.15 4.98 -6.74
C ASN A 253 -1.15 3.83 -6.66
N VAL A 254 -1.67 2.65 -6.31
CA VAL A 254 -0.90 1.40 -6.31
C VAL A 254 -0.43 1.09 -7.73
N VAL A 255 0.84 0.71 -7.85
CA VAL A 255 1.42 0.23 -9.10
C VAL A 255 1.61 -1.27 -9.00
N THR A 256 1.17 -2.00 -10.02
CA THR A 256 1.33 -3.46 -10.10
C THR A 256 2.50 -3.83 -11.00
N VAL A 257 3.27 -4.82 -10.61
CA VAL A 257 4.37 -5.42 -11.39
C VAL A 257 3.91 -6.78 -11.91
N LYS A 258 3.88 -6.93 -13.23
CA LYS A 258 3.42 -8.16 -13.91
C LYS A 258 4.45 -9.28 -13.76
N ASN A 259 5.70 -8.96 -14.07
CA ASN A 259 6.84 -9.88 -14.06
C ASN A 259 7.94 -9.28 -13.18
N PRO A 260 7.91 -9.45 -11.85
CA PRO A 260 8.91 -8.85 -10.98
C PRO A 260 10.25 -9.55 -11.14
N THR A 261 11.29 -8.75 -11.04
CA THR A 261 12.67 -9.23 -11.01
C THR A 261 13.00 -9.75 -9.61
N SER A 262 13.81 -10.81 -9.52
CA SER A 262 14.35 -11.28 -8.24
C SER A 262 15.67 -10.58 -7.92
N PRO A 263 15.93 -10.22 -6.65
CA PRO A 263 17.21 -9.64 -6.27
C PRO A 263 18.34 -10.66 -6.45
N SER A 264 19.55 -10.17 -6.69
CA SER A 264 20.75 -11.00 -6.64
C SER A 264 21.18 -11.25 -5.19
N ALA A 265 22.09 -12.20 -4.99
CA ALA A 265 22.74 -12.41 -3.70
C ALA A 265 23.64 -11.21 -3.32
N LEU A 266 23.92 -11.05 -2.01
CA LEU A 266 24.68 -9.91 -1.47
C LEU A 266 26.15 -9.90 -1.91
N ASP A 267 26.72 -11.06 -2.18
CA ASP A 267 28.09 -11.24 -2.65
C ASP A 267 28.31 -10.60 -4.03
N THR A 268 27.31 -10.66 -4.92
CA THR A 268 27.38 -10.02 -6.25
C THR A 268 27.54 -8.50 -6.19
N TRP A 269 27.22 -7.88 -5.04
CA TRP A 269 27.40 -6.44 -4.88
C TRP A 269 28.88 -6.06 -4.78
N ARG A 270 29.72 -6.96 -4.24
CA ARG A 270 31.16 -6.74 -4.10
C ARG A 270 31.97 -7.31 -5.25
N ASP A 271 31.38 -8.19 -6.04
CA ASP A 271 32.00 -8.73 -7.25
C ASP A 271 31.82 -7.77 -8.43
N ARG A 272 32.93 -7.18 -8.89
CA ARG A 272 32.94 -6.27 -10.05
C ARG A 272 32.61 -6.95 -11.38
N TYR A 273 32.69 -8.28 -11.45
CA TYR A 273 32.39 -9.06 -12.65
C TYR A 273 30.94 -9.55 -12.68
N ALA A 274 30.26 -9.56 -11.53
CA ALA A 274 28.85 -9.93 -11.43
C ALA A 274 27.92 -8.72 -11.67
N THR A 275 26.70 -9.02 -12.13
CA THR A 275 25.61 -8.05 -12.17
C THR A 275 24.84 -8.11 -10.85
N ALA A 276 24.88 -7.03 -10.08
CA ALA A 276 24.03 -6.89 -8.90
C ALA A 276 22.63 -6.43 -9.30
N VAL A 277 21.59 -7.03 -8.70
CA VAL A 277 20.18 -6.72 -8.96
C VAL A 277 19.52 -6.31 -7.67
N PHE A 278 18.98 -5.10 -7.65
CA PHE A 278 18.27 -4.49 -6.54
C PHE A 278 16.80 -4.36 -6.90
N VAL A 279 15.90 -4.61 -5.95
CA VAL A 279 14.45 -4.56 -6.15
C VAL A 279 13.81 -3.75 -5.01
N PRO A 280 12.66 -3.10 -5.24
CA PRO A 280 12.02 -2.26 -4.22
C PRO A 280 11.63 -3.05 -2.96
N HIS A 281 11.48 -4.38 -3.06
CA HIS A 281 11.09 -5.25 -1.96
C HIS A 281 12.23 -5.68 -1.01
N SER A 282 13.48 -5.35 -1.34
CA SER A 282 14.63 -5.82 -0.57
C SER A 282 15.34 -4.66 0.13
N ALA A 283 15.58 -4.82 1.44
CA ALA A 283 16.38 -3.86 2.18
C ALA A 283 17.84 -3.97 1.75
N VAL A 284 18.41 -2.87 1.25
CA VAL A 284 19.81 -2.79 0.86
C VAL A 284 20.59 -2.25 2.04
N ARG A 285 21.39 -3.11 2.69
CA ARG A 285 22.19 -2.76 3.87
C ARG A 285 23.67 -2.94 3.58
N GLY A 286 24.49 -2.04 4.10
CA GLY A 286 25.94 -2.07 3.97
C GLY A 286 26.48 -0.93 3.11
N SER A 287 27.67 -1.13 2.55
CA SER A 287 28.38 -0.14 1.75
C SER A 287 29.01 -0.77 0.52
N MET A 288 29.16 0.04 -0.53
CA MET A 288 29.87 -0.29 -1.76
C MET A 288 30.79 0.87 -2.12
N ASN A 289 32.04 0.56 -2.46
CA ASN A 289 33.08 1.55 -2.78
C ASN A 289 33.21 2.63 -1.69
N ASN A 290 33.24 2.20 -0.42
CA ASN A 290 33.29 3.04 0.79
C ASN A 290 32.10 4.00 0.97
N LEU A 291 31.03 3.86 0.19
CA LEU A 291 29.81 4.64 0.35
C LEU A 291 28.69 3.74 0.91
N PRO A 292 28.12 4.06 2.09
CA PRO A 292 26.99 3.32 2.63
C PRO A 292 25.75 3.51 1.75
N PHE A 293 24.92 2.47 1.65
CA PHE A 293 23.57 2.61 1.14
C PHE A 293 22.69 3.20 2.24
N ARG A 294 22.22 4.42 2.04
CA ARG A 294 21.36 5.13 3.00
C ARG A 294 20.15 5.70 2.29
N SER A 295 18.99 5.55 2.91
CA SER A 295 17.80 6.21 2.39
C SER A 295 17.93 7.72 2.47
N PHE A 296 17.38 8.39 1.48
CA PHE A 296 17.37 9.83 1.37
C PHE A 296 15.93 10.31 1.24
N THR A 297 15.57 11.40 1.91
CA THR A 297 14.24 12.02 1.73
C THR A 297 14.37 13.15 0.73
N PRO A 298 13.85 13.02 -0.51
CA PRO A 298 13.95 14.05 -1.52
C PRO A 298 13.07 15.25 -1.13
N PRO A 299 13.42 16.46 -1.61
CA PRO A 299 12.50 17.59 -1.52
C PRO A 299 11.23 17.29 -2.33
N ASN A 300 10.09 17.68 -1.79
CA ASN A 300 8.78 17.59 -2.46
C ASN A 300 8.41 18.87 -3.23
N THR A 301 9.36 19.81 -3.40
CA THR A 301 9.17 21.06 -4.13
C THR A 301 10.28 21.27 -5.15
N MET A 302 9.94 21.94 -6.26
CA MET A 302 10.91 22.33 -7.28
C MET A 302 12.03 23.21 -6.72
N ASP A 303 11.70 24.15 -5.83
CA ASP A 303 12.69 25.01 -5.19
C ASP A 303 13.64 24.23 -4.28
N GLY A 304 13.16 23.17 -3.63
CA GLY A 304 14.03 22.24 -2.92
C GLY A 304 15.04 21.58 -3.86
N TRP A 305 14.60 21.09 -5.03
CA TRP A 305 15.49 20.51 -6.04
C TRP A 305 16.50 21.51 -6.62
N ARG A 306 16.08 22.77 -6.85
CA ARG A 306 16.96 23.84 -7.38
C ARG A 306 18.14 24.16 -6.45
N ARG A 307 18.03 23.88 -5.15
CA ARG A 307 19.10 24.13 -4.16
C ARG A 307 20.23 23.10 -4.24
N PHE A 308 20.06 21.98 -4.96
CA PHE A 308 21.10 20.96 -5.07
C PHE A 308 22.25 21.42 -5.95
N THR A 309 23.47 21.30 -5.44
CA THR A 309 24.68 21.40 -6.25
C THR A 309 24.80 20.16 -7.13
N THR A 310 24.65 20.35 -8.44
CA THR A 310 24.62 19.25 -9.42
C THR A 310 26.01 18.80 -9.89
N ARG A 311 27.01 19.69 -9.88
CA ARG A 311 28.35 19.41 -10.41
C ARG A 311 29.32 19.01 -9.29
N ALA A 312 30.13 17.98 -9.55
CA ALA A 312 31.30 17.64 -8.74
C ALA A 312 32.55 18.38 -9.23
N VAL A 313 32.66 18.59 -10.54
CA VAL A 313 33.76 19.32 -11.18
C VAL A 313 33.22 20.29 -12.24
N ASN A 314 34.04 21.26 -12.62
CA ASN A 314 33.72 22.10 -13.77
C ASN A 314 33.96 21.32 -15.06
N PHE A 315 32.96 21.32 -15.94
CA PHE A 315 33.07 20.78 -17.29
C PHE A 315 32.32 21.67 -18.27
N THR A 316 32.79 21.69 -19.52
CA THR A 316 32.14 22.39 -20.62
C THR A 316 30.83 21.69 -20.94
N GLU A 317 29.74 22.46 -20.90
CA GLU A 317 28.42 21.98 -21.25
C GLU A 317 27.87 22.85 -22.38
N PRO A 318 27.76 22.31 -23.61
CA PRO A 318 27.22 23.05 -24.74
C PRO A 318 25.77 23.47 -24.51
N GLU A 319 25.32 24.53 -25.19
CA GLU A 319 23.90 24.89 -25.22
C GLU A 319 23.03 23.73 -25.71
N PHE A 320 21.87 23.51 -25.08
CA PHE A 320 20.95 22.46 -25.51
C PHE A 320 20.14 22.92 -26.73
N LYS A 321 20.44 22.32 -27.88
CA LYS A 321 19.70 22.56 -29.12
C LYS A 321 18.36 21.84 -29.08
N ARG A 322 17.27 22.59 -28.87
CA ARG A 322 15.91 22.05 -28.85
C ARG A 322 15.50 21.50 -30.22
N SER A 323 14.72 20.42 -30.20
CA SER A 323 14.03 19.90 -31.38
C SER A 323 12.64 20.53 -31.50
N GLN A 324 12.14 20.69 -32.73
CA GLN A 324 10.77 21.15 -32.98
C GLN A 324 9.71 20.06 -32.72
N HIS A 325 10.11 18.79 -32.72
CA HIS A 325 9.19 17.65 -32.64
C HIS A 325 9.42 16.74 -31.44
N LEU A 326 10.54 16.90 -30.72
CA LEU A 326 10.90 16.08 -29.58
C LEU A 326 10.93 16.91 -28.30
N ALA A 327 10.34 16.38 -27.24
CA ALA A 327 10.38 17.01 -25.94
C ALA A 327 11.83 17.06 -25.39
N PRO A 328 12.26 18.15 -24.73
CA PRO A 328 13.52 18.14 -24.00
C PRO A 328 13.46 17.11 -22.86
N ALA A 329 14.54 16.37 -22.67
CA ALA A 329 14.70 15.40 -21.60
C ALA A 329 16.14 15.41 -21.10
N SER A 330 16.37 14.88 -19.91
CA SER A 330 17.72 14.69 -19.41
C SER A 330 17.84 13.52 -18.45
N GLY A 331 19.05 12.98 -18.35
CA GLY A 331 19.39 11.87 -17.48
C GLY A 331 20.87 11.73 -17.27
N ALA A 332 21.30 10.61 -16.69
CA ALA A 332 22.70 10.39 -16.37
C ALA A 332 23.15 8.95 -16.53
N ILE A 333 24.44 8.79 -16.84
CA ILE A 333 25.14 7.50 -16.86
C ILE A 333 26.02 7.45 -15.62
N ILE A 334 25.67 6.56 -14.70
CA ILE A 334 26.23 6.56 -13.35
C ILE A 334 27.27 5.45 -13.24
N PHE A 335 28.53 5.84 -13.13
CA PHE A 335 29.64 4.91 -12.91
C PHE A 335 29.97 4.78 -11.43
N GLU A 336 30.28 3.56 -11.02
CA GLU A 336 30.98 3.26 -9.78
C GLU A 336 32.51 3.22 -10.01
N PRO A 337 33.34 3.48 -8.98
CA PRO A 337 34.81 3.39 -9.09
C PRO A 337 35.36 2.06 -9.59
N ASP A 338 34.61 0.97 -9.44
CA ASP A 338 34.99 -0.36 -9.94
C ASP A 338 34.72 -0.57 -11.45
N GLY A 339 34.20 0.46 -12.13
CA GLY A 339 33.92 0.47 -13.56
C GLY A 339 32.54 -0.07 -13.95
N ARG A 340 31.70 -0.46 -12.98
CA ARG A 340 30.31 -0.84 -13.25
C ARG A 340 29.42 0.38 -13.43
N VAL A 341 28.33 0.19 -14.17
CA VAL A 341 27.33 1.22 -14.50
C VAL A 341 25.96 0.83 -13.96
N TRP A 342 25.23 1.81 -13.44
CA TRP A 342 23.85 1.63 -12.99
C TRP A 342 22.86 1.70 -14.16
N ILE A 343 21.92 0.77 -14.18
CA ILE A 343 20.90 0.59 -15.24
C ILE A 343 19.54 0.36 -14.59
N THR A 344 18.51 1.01 -15.09
CA THR A 344 17.12 0.84 -14.62
C THR A 344 16.42 -0.25 -15.43
N GLU A 345 15.53 -0.99 -14.76
CA GLU A 345 14.54 -1.85 -15.41
C GLU A 345 13.15 -1.22 -15.22
N PRO A 346 12.60 -0.56 -16.25
CA PRO A 346 11.31 0.10 -16.15
C PRO A 346 10.18 -0.86 -15.73
N THR A 347 9.30 -0.43 -14.84
CA THR A 347 8.15 -1.21 -14.37
C THR A 347 7.25 -1.60 -15.55
N ASN A 348 7.05 -2.91 -15.74
CA ASN A 348 6.27 -3.51 -16.82
C ASN A 348 6.77 -3.22 -18.25
N HIS A 349 8.02 -2.78 -18.42
CA HIS A 349 8.70 -2.61 -19.72
C HIS A 349 7.84 -1.87 -20.77
N PRO A 350 7.45 -0.60 -20.52
CA PRO A 350 6.63 0.16 -21.46
C PRO A 350 7.31 0.23 -22.83
N PHE A 351 6.52 0.03 -23.89
CA PHE A 351 6.99 0.02 -25.27
C PHE A 351 8.13 -0.99 -25.55
N GLY A 352 8.23 -2.06 -24.75
CA GLY A 352 9.29 -3.08 -24.90
C GLY A 352 10.66 -2.66 -24.39
N ALA A 353 10.78 -1.50 -23.73
CA ALA A 353 12.03 -1.07 -23.12
C ALA A 353 12.33 -1.91 -21.86
N THR A 354 13.10 -2.98 -22.02
CA THR A 354 13.48 -3.88 -20.92
C THR A 354 14.42 -3.20 -19.92
N HIS A 355 15.38 -2.41 -20.41
CA HIS A 355 16.33 -1.66 -19.58
C HIS A 355 16.65 -0.32 -20.21
N ALA A 356 17.01 0.65 -19.37
CA ALA A 356 17.39 1.98 -19.81
C ALA A 356 18.38 2.62 -18.83
N PHE A 357 18.95 3.74 -19.24
CA PHE A 357 19.56 4.69 -18.30
C PHE A 357 18.47 5.58 -17.68
N PRO A 358 18.64 6.03 -16.42
CA PRO A 358 17.68 6.90 -15.77
C PRO A 358 17.59 8.25 -16.46
N LYS A 359 16.38 8.64 -16.86
CA LYS A 359 16.09 9.84 -17.66
C LYS A 359 14.58 10.05 -17.83
N GLY A 360 14.18 11.31 -17.72
CA GLY A 360 12.82 11.73 -18.04
C GLY A 360 12.74 13.09 -18.69
N LYS A 361 11.51 13.49 -19.01
CA LYS A 361 11.24 14.75 -19.72
C LYS A 361 11.53 15.91 -18.79
N GLN A 362 12.01 17.01 -19.36
CA GLN A 362 12.29 18.20 -18.58
C GLN A 362 11.00 18.74 -17.96
N GLU A 363 10.96 18.80 -16.64
CA GLU A 363 9.89 19.49 -15.92
C GLU A 363 10.00 21.00 -16.11
N ALA A 364 8.84 21.64 -16.33
CA ALA A 364 8.77 23.08 -16.48
C ALA A 364 9.38 23.78 -15.26
N GLY A 365 10.41 24.60 -15.46
CA GLY A 365 11.08 25.35 -14.39
C GLY A 365 12.30 24.66 -13.77
N LEU A 366 12.66 23.44 -14.16
CA LEU A 366 13.97 22.87 -13.85
C LEU A 366 14.93 23.04 -15.03
N ASN A 367 16.20 23.33 -14.76
CA ASN A 367 17.25 23.20 -15.78
C ASN A 367 17.56 21.71 -16.02
N LEU A 368 18.19 21.38 -17.15
CA LEU A 368 18.44 19.97 -17.54
C LEU A 368 19.33 19.21 -16.54
N ARG A 369 20.25 19.87 -15.83
CA ARG A 369 21.08 19.22 -14.80
C ARG A 369 20.25 18.84 -13.59
N THR A 370 19.50 19.81 -13.04
CA THR A 370 18.63 19.56 -11.88
C THR A 370 17.56 18.53 -12.22
N ASN A 371 16.99 18.57 -13.44
CA ASN A 371 16.08 17.55 -13.92
C ASN A 371 16.75 16.16 -13.95
N ALA A 372 17.94 16.03 -14.54
CA ALA A 372 18.65 14.75 -14.57
C ALA A 372 18.95 14.20 -13.16
N LEU A 373 19.28 15.06 -12.19
CA LEU A 373 19.49 14.66 -10.80
C LEU A 373 18.20 14.12 -10.17
N LYS A 374 17.07 14.80 -10.41
CA LYS A 374 15.75 14.38 -9.95
C LYS A 374 15.36 13.03 -10.55
N GLU A 375 15.45 12.88 -11.86
CA GLU A 375 15.12 11.65 -12.60
C GLU A 375 16.00 10.47 -12.16
N VAL A 376 17.30 10.71 -11.94
CA VAL A 376 18.20 9.69 -11.36
C VAL A 376 17.68 9.24 -10.00
N TYR A 377 17.35 10.17 -9.11
CA TYR A 377 16.83 9.79 -7.81
C TYR A 377 15.49 9.05 -7.91
N GLU A 378 14.57 9.52 -8.74
CA GLU A 378 13.24 8.90 -8.90
C GLU A 378 13.31 7.50 -9.49
N GLU A 379 14.13 7.28 -10.52
CA GLU A 379 14.23 5.95 -11.12
C GLU A 379 15.17 5.00 -10.36
N THR A 380 16.15 5.51 -9.61
CA THR A 380 17.21 4.66 -9.02
C THR A 380 17.33 4.72 -7.50
N GLY A 381 16.74 5.71 -6.83
CA GLY A 381 16.97 6.00 -5.42
C GLY A 381 18.38 6.52 -5.09
N LEU A 382 19.23 6.76 -6.09
CA LEU A 382 20.60 7.21 -5.91
C LEU A 382 20.71 8.73 -5.93
N LEU A 383 21.63 9.25 -5.12
CA LEU A 383 22.09 10.63 -5.24
C LEU A 383 23.44 10.67 -5.95
N VAL A 384 23.54 11.56 -6.92
CA VAL A 384 24.72 11.67 -7.79
C VAL A 384 25.25 13.09 -7.88
N LYS A 385 26.50 13.21 -8.31
CA LYS A 385 27.04 14.46 -8.86
C LYS A 385 27.57 14.23 -10.26
N PHE A 386 27.50 15.27 -11.09
CA PHE A 386 27.95 15.22 -12.47
C PHE A 386 29.43 15.57 -12.59
N HIS A 387 30.14 14.73 -13.34
CA HIS A 387 31.56 14.85 -13.65
C HIS A 387 31.82 15.25 -15.10
N GLY A 388 30.82 15.20 -15.98
CA GLY A 388 31.00 15.56 -17.37
C GLY A 388 29.69 15.62 -18.17
N PHE A 389 29.79 16.21 -19.35
CA PHE A 389 28.78 16.14 -20.41
C PHE A 389 29.08 14.94 -21.31
N ILE A 390 28.06 14.17 -21.69
CA ILE A 390 28.20 13.05 -22.62
C ILE A 390 27.71 13.46 -24.01
N GLY A 391 26.44 13.86 -24.12
CA GLY A 391 25.83 14.15 -25.41
C GLY A 391 24.34 14.44 -25.33
N ASP A 392 23.79 14.90 -26.45
CA ASP A 392 22.36 15.06 -26.69
C ASP A 392 21.91 14.05 -27.76
N TYR A 393 20.94 13.20 -27.44
CA TYR A 393 20.52 12.08 -28.29
C TYR A 393 19.03 12.15 -28.58
N ASP A 394 18.67 12.06 -29.85
CA ASP A 394 17.27 11.96 -30.26
C ASP A 394 16.75 10.54 -29.99
N ARG A 395 15.58 10.47 -29.38
CA ARG A 395 14.80 9.26 -29.07
C ARG A 395 13.43 9.39 -29.76
N THR A 396 12.61 8.35 -29.65
CA THR A 396 11.26 8.31 -30.23
C THR A 396 10.39 9.50 -29.86
N THR A 397 10.47 10.00 -28.62
CA THR A 397 9.59 11.08 -28.12
C THR A 397 10.32 12.26 -27.49
N SER A 398 11.65 12.18 -27.39
CA SER A 398 12.45 13.18 -26.68
C SER A 398 13.85 13.33 -27.26
N ARG A 399 14.43 14.52 -27.10
CA ARG A 399 15.86 14.74 -27.25
C ARG A 399 16.44 14.80 -25.85
N THR A 400 17.26 13.81 -25.51
CA THR A 400 17.74 13.58 -24.14
C THR A 400 19.20 13.99 -23.99
N ARG A 401 19.48 14.90 -23.05
CA ARG A 401 20.83 15.23 -22.61
C ARG A 401 21.31 14.26 -21.53
N TYR A 402 22.47 13.64 -21.73
CA TYR A 402 23.09 12.78 -20.72
C TYR A 402 24.34 13.40 -20.10
N TYR A 403 24.47 13.21 -18.79
CA TYR A 403 25.64 13.58 -18.01
C TYR A 403 26.37 12.34 -17.49
N LEU A 404 27.68 12.43 -17.39
CA LEU A 404 28.50 11.46 -16.68
C LEU A 404 28.37 11.73 -15.18
N ALA A 405 27.99 10.73 -14.40
CA ALA A 405 27.64 10.89 -13.00
C ALA A 405 28.32 9.87 -12.09
N LYS A 406 28.61 10.28 -10.85
CA LYS A 406 29.12 9.44 -9.77
C LYS A 406 28.15 9.45 -8.61
N ARG A 407 27.87 8.27 -8.03
CA ARG A 407 27.07 8.16 -6.80
C ARG A 407 27.80 8.83 -5.63
N ILE A 408 27.07 9.60 -4.83
CA ILE A 408 27.56 10.25 -3.62
C ILE A 408 26.80 9.82 -2.36
N ASP A 409 25.56 9.37 -2.50
CA ASP A 409 24.72 8.85 -1.42
C ASP A 409 23.51 8.11 -2.03
N GLY A 410 22.53 7.76 -1.20
CA GLY A 410 21.29 7.13 -1.64
C GLY A 410 21.37 5.61 -1.65
N THR A 411 20.24 4.99 -1.95
CA THR A 411 20.10 3.54 -1.96
C THR A 411 19.12 3.10 -3.04
N PRO A 412 19.42 2.04 -3.79
CA PRO A 412 18.45 1.51 -4.74
C PRO A 412 17.18 0.96 -4.09
N SER A 413 17.16 0.73 -2.77
CA SER A 413 15.90 0.44 -2.06
C SER A 413 14.86 1.57 -2.17
N ASP A 414 15.29 2.80 -2.44
CA ASP A 414 14.41 3.97 -2.55
C ASP A 414 13.92 4.23 -3.98
N MET A 415 14.22 3.33 -4.94
CA MET A 415 13.76 3.47 -6.33
C MET A 415 12.24 3.68 -6.40
N GLY A 416 11.84 4.65 -7.22
CA GLY A 416 10.46 5.02 -7.51
C GLY A 416 9.70 3.95 -8.28
N PHE A 417 8.39 4.16 -8.42
CA PHE A 417 7.49 3.21 -9.09
C PHE A 417 7.80 2.96 -10.55
N GLU A 418 8.57 3.85 -11.18
CA GLU A 418 8.96 3.73 -12.58
C GLU A 418 9.97 2.59 -12.81
N SER A 419 10.67 2.15 -11.77
CA SER A 419 11.64 1.05 -11.85
C SER A 419 11.19 -0.15 -11.03
N GLN A 420 11.05 -1.31 -11.66
CA GLN A 420 10.81 -2.56 -10.92
C GLN A 420 12.11 -3.20 -10.42
N SER A 421 13.26 -2.82 -10.99
CA SER A 421 14.57 -3.14 -10.45
C SER A 421 15.64 -2.15 -10.94
N VAL A 422 16.76 -2.12 -10.23
CA VAL A 422 17.96 -1.37 -10.60
C VAL A 422 19.12 -2.37 -10.63
N LYS A 423 19.98 -2.28 -11.64
CA LYS A 423 21.11 -3.19 -11.85
C LYS A 423 22.42 -2.43 -11.84
N LEU A 424 23.45 -3.04 -11.26
CA LEU A 424 24.82 -2.57 -11.37
C LEU A 424 25.61 -3.61 -12.16
N ALA A 425 26.02 -3.25 -13.37
CA ALA A 425 26.60 -4.18 -14.35
C ALA A 425 27.93 -3.67 -14.88
N ASN A 426 28.85 -4.57 -15.23
CA ASN A 426 30.03 -4.19 -16.02
C ASN A 426 29.62 -3.77 -17.45
N ILE A 427 30.54 -3.17 -18.22
CA ILE A 427 30.25 -2.65 -19.56
C ILE A 427 29.72 -3.73 -20.52
N THR A 428 30.25 -4.96 -20.44
CA THR A 428 29.83 -6.07 -21.32
C THR A 428 28.38 -6.46 -21.03
N GLU A 429 28.03 -6.63 -19.76
CA GLU A 429 26.66 -6.94 -19.34
C GLU A 429 25.70 -5.77 -19.56
N ALA A 430 26.16 -4.53 -19.37
CA ALA A 430 25.40 -3.34 -19.69
C ALA A 430 24.98 -3.31 -21.17
N LYS A 431 25.90 -3.64 -22.08
CA LYS A 431 25.60 -3.77 -23.53
C LYS A 431 24.57 -4.86 -23.83
N ARG A 432 24.53 -5.94 -23.04
CA ARG A 432 23.54 -7.03 -23.19
C ARG A 432 22.16 -6.64 -22.66
N LEU A 433 22.10 -5.86 -21.58
CA LEU A 433 20.86 -5.40 -20.98
C LEU A 433 20.15 -4.34 -21.83
N LEU A 434 20.92 -3.41 -22.40
CA LEU A 434 20.36 -2.27 -23.13
C LEU A 434 19.79 -2.71 -24.50
N PRO A 435 18.49 -2.50 -24.76
CA PRO A 435 17.80 -3.17 -25.85
C PRO A 435 17.98 -2.52 -27.22
N ASN A 436 18.50 -1.28 -27.30
CA ASN A 436 18.54 -0.52 -28.55
C ASN A 436 19.92 0.10 -28.84
N ALA A 437 20.16 0.34 -30.14
CA ALA A 437 21.42 0.86 -30.64
C ALA A 437 21.77 2.26 -30.08
N VAL A 438 20.77 3.09 -29.77
CA VAL A 438 21.00 4.43 -29.22
C VAL A 438 21.57 4.33 -27.81
N ASP A 439 21.04 3.43 -26.97
CA ASP A 439 21.58 3.18 -25.63
C ASP A 439 22.99 2.60 -25.67
N ILE A 440 23.29 1.72 -26.63
CA ILE A 440 24.65 1.21 -26.83
C ILE A 440 25.61 2.35 -27.24
N ALA A 441 25.18 3.27 -28.10
CA ALA A 441 25.96 4.44 -28.49
C ALA A 441 26.21 5.38 -27.30
N ILE A 442 25.18 5.66 -26.50
CA ILE A 442 25.28 6.45 -25.28
C ILE A 442 26.28 5.81 -24.31
N LEU A 443 26.20 4.51 -24.08
CA LEU A 443 27.12 3.78 -23.19
C LEU A 443 28.57 3.90 -23.67
N ARG A 444 28.81 3.76 -24.98
CA ARG A 444 30.15 3.91 -25.57
C ARG A 444 30.68 5.33 -25.39
N ASP A 445 29.85 6.35 -25.54
CA ASP A 445 30.25 7.75 -25.33
C ASP A 445 30.52 8.03 -23.85
N ALA A 446 29.72 7.47 -22.96
CA ALA A 446 29.91 7.54 -21.52
C ALA A 446 31.21 6.85 -21.07
N GLU A 447 31.50 5.67 -21.59
CA GLU A 447 32.76 4.94 -21.34
C GLU A 447 33.97 5.77 -21.78
N ARG A 448 33.90 6.41 -22.97
CA ARG A 448 34.95 7.32 -23.43
C ARG A 448 35.11 8.54 -22.54
N ALA A 449 34.01 9.10 -22.02
CA ALA A 449 34.05 10.23 -21.10
C ALA A 449 34.65 9.82 -19.74
N TYR A 450 34.26 8.65 -19.22
CA TYR A 450 34.77 8.06 -17.98
C TYR A 450 36.28 7.84 -18.02
N LEU A 451 36.81 7.32 -19.14
CA LEU A 451 38.24 7.03 -19.30
C LEU A 451 39.12 8.28 -19.51
N LYS A 452 38.54 9.44 -19.86
CA LYS A 452 39.29 10.65 -20.24
C LYS A 452 39.62 11.60 -19.07
N GLY A 453 38.97 11.47 -17.92
CA GLY A 453 39.09 12.43 -16.82
C GLY A 453 39.31 11.78 -15.46
N PRO A 454 39.74 12.55 -14.44
CA PRO A 454 39.81 12.06 -13.07
C PRO A 454 38.38 11.84 -12.55
N PHE A 455 37.98 10.58 -12.43
CA PHE A 455 36.64 10.16 -12.01
C PHE A 455 36.60 9.62 -10.58
#